data_AF-A0A521YI90-F1
#
_entry.id   AF-A0A521YI90-F1
#
_cell.length_a   1.000
_cell.length_b   1.000
_cell.length_c   1.000
_cell.angle_alpha   90.00
_cell.angle_beta   90.00
_cell.angle_gamma   90.00
#
_symmetry.space_group_name_H-M   'P 1'
#
loop_
_entity.id
_entity.type
_entity.pdbx_description
1 polymer ?
#
loop_
_entity_poly.entity_id
_entity_poly.type
_entity_poly.pdbx_seq_one_letter_code
_entity_poly.pdbx_strand_id
1 'polypeptide(L)' 'MTQVDILKRAAEGLGGAERLAAFLDVPAAELGAWMAEKRTPPQDVVAAAFDVIALEIEPAEHSA' A
#
# COMPACT_ATOMS: atom_id res chain seq x y z
N MET A 1 -11.28 -0.56 -8.55
CA MET A 1 -10.23 -0.06 -7.64
C MET A 1 -9.06 0.37 -8.51
N THR A 2 -8.68 1.63 -8.48
CA THR A 2 -7.52 2.15 -9.22
C THR A 2 -6.21 1.84 -8.48
N GLN A 3 -5.06 2.06 -9.13
CA GLN A 3 -3.76 1.94 -8.45
C GLN A 3 -3.63 2.89 -7.25
N VAL A 4 -4.24 4.08 -7.34
CA VAL A 4 -4.25 5.04 -6.24
C VAL A 4 -5.14 4.59 -5.09
N ASP A 5 -6.29 3.97 -5.39
CA ASP A 5 -7.15 3.40 -4.36
C ASP A 5 -6.44 2.26 -3.60
N ILE A 6 -5.66 1.44 -4.31
CA ILE A 6 -4.82 0.39 -3.69
C ILE A 6 -3.82 1.02 -2.71
N LEU A 7 -3.05 2.02 -3.15
CA LEU A 7 -2.07 2.68 -2.28
C LEU A 7 -2.72 3.35 -1.07
N LYS A 8 -3.85 4.04 -1.25
CA LYS A 8 -4.59 4.68 -0.15
C LYS A 8 -5.08 3.66 0.86
N ARG A 9 -5.68 2.57 0.41
CA ARG A 9 -6.21 1.54 1.29
C ARG A 9 -5.12 0.77 2.03
N ALA A 10 -4.02 0.44 1.36
CA ALA A 10 -2.84 -0.15 2.00
C ALA A 10 -2.22 0.79 3.05
N ALA A 11 -2.20 2.10 2.77
CA ALA A 11 -1.74 3.09 3.73
C ALA A 11 -2.66 3.17 4.95
N GLU A 12 -3.97 3.14 4.76
CA GLU A 12 -4.93 3.09 5.87
C GLU A 12 -4.68 1.85 6.75
N GLY A 13 -4.47 0.68 6.14
CA GLY A 13 -4.19 -0.58 6.83
C GLY A 13 -2.91 -0.59 7.68
N LEU A 14 -1.85 0.03 7.17
CA LEU A 14 -0.57 0.11 7.90
C LEU A 14 -0.54 1.25 8.94
N GLY A 15 -1.53 2.13 8.97
CA GLY A 15 -1.60 3.27 9.86
C GLY A 15 -0.95 4.55 9.30
N GLY A 16 -0.90 4.69 7.99
CA GLY A 16 -0.58 5.93 7.27
C GLY A 16 0.36 5.74 6.08
N ALA A 17 0.47 6.80 5.26
CA ALA A 17 1.32 6.81 4.07
C ALA A 17 2.81 6.67 4.40
N GLU A 18 3.29 7.18 5.54
CA GLU A 18 4.70 7.03 5.95
C GLU A 18 5.07 5.57 6.21
N ARG A 19 4.17 4.82 6.86
CA ARG A 19 4.38 3.39 7.12
C ARG A 19 4.29 2.55 5.86
N LEU A 20 3.39 2.90 4.94
CA LEU A 20 3.35 2.27 3.63
C LEU A 20 4.64 2.53 2.83
N ALA A 21 5.16 3.76 2.84
CA ALA A 21 6.42 4.08 2.16
C ALA A 21 7.58 3.25 2.71
N ALA A 22 7.67 3.13 4.05
CA ALA A 22 8.66 2.30 4.70
C ALA A 22 8.48 0.80 4.40
N PHE A 23 7.24 0.30 4.38
CA PHE A 23 6.93 -1.09 4.05
C PHE A 23 7.31 -1.44 2.61
N LEU A 24 7.00 -0.55 1.66
CA LEU A 24 7.30 -0.72 0.24
C LEU A 24 8.76 -0.42 -0.11
N ASP A 25 9.58 0.02 0.85
CA ASP A 25 10.95 0.50 0.66
C ASP A 25 11.06 1.58 -0.43
N VAL A 26 10.13 2.54 -0.42
CA VAL A 26 10.09 3.65 -1.39
C VAL A 26 10.17 5.01 -0.68
N PRO A 27 10.72 6.04 -1.35
CA PRO A 27 10.69 7.40 -0.80
C PRO A 27 9.25 7.90 -0.62
N ALA A 28 8.96 8.54 0.52
CA ALA A 28 7.63 9.10 0.79
C ALA A 28 7.16 10.12 -0.26
N ALA A 29 8.10 10.85 -0.89
CA ALA A 29 7.81 11.78 -1.97
C ALA A 29 7.35 11.07 -3.26
N GLU A 30 7.91 9.89 -3.57
CA GLU A 30 7.48 9.06 -4.70
C GLU A 30 6.06 8.54 -4.45
N LEU A 31 5.84 7.95 -3.27
CA LEU A 31 4.52 7.47 -2.85
C LEU A 31 3.47 8.58 -2.91
N GLY A 32 3.79 9.77 -2.39
CA GLY A 32 2.89 10.93 -2.42
C GLY A 32 2.58 11.38 -3.85
N ALA A 33 3.54 11.32 -4.77
CA ALA A 33 3.29 11.65 -6.18
C ALA A 33 2.37 10.63 -6.86
N TRP A 34 2.49 9.35 -6.53
CA TRP A 34 1.59 8.30 -7.04
C TRP A 34 0.19 8.45 -6.48
N MET A 35 0.06 8.66 -5.17
CA MET A 35 -1.23 8.86 -4.49
C MET A 35 -1.98 10.13 -4.94
N ALA A 36 -1.24 11.12 -5.44
CA ALA A 36 -1.78 12.37 -5.99
C ALA A 36 -2.01 12.31 -7.52
N GLU A 37 -1.89 11.13 -8.15
CA GLU A 37 -2.07 10.92 -9.59
C GLU A 37 -1.12 11.75 -10.47
N LYS A 38 -0.03 12.29 -9.89
CA LYS A 38 0.97 13.08 -10.62
C LYS A 38 1.93 12.19 -11.39
N ARG A 39 2.05 10.93 -10.99
CA ARG A 39 2.85 9.88 -11.64
C ARG A 39 2.17 8.53 -11.49
N THR A 40 2.51 7.61 -12.38
CA THR A 40 2.05 6.22 -12.32
C THR A 40 2.99 5.42 -11.41
N PRO A 41 2.48 4.70 -10.40
CA PRO A 41 3.29 3.81 -9.59
C PRO A 41 3.77 2.59 -10.42
N PRO A 42 4.97 2.05 -10.12
CA PRO A 42 5.41 0.77 -10.68
C PRO A 42 4.45 -0.36 -10.35
N GLN A 43 4.35 -1.36 -11.23
CA GLN A 43 3.42 -2.47 -11.05
C GLN A 43 3.77 -3.35 -9.83
N ASP A 44 5.05 -3.52 -9.53
CA ASP A 44 5.55 -4.26 -8.36
C ASP A 44 5.13 -3.57 -7.05
N VAL A 45 5.21 -2.24 -6.98
CA VAL A 45 4.72 -1.44 -5.84
C VAL A 45 3.22 -1.64 -5.64
N VAL A 46 2.43 -1.63 -6.73
CA VAL A 46 0.98 -1.85 -6.65
C VAL A 46 0.66 -3.26 -6.17
N ALA A 47 1.39 -4.27 -6.64
CA ALA A 47 1.23 -5.65 -6.19
C ALA A 47 1.53 -5.81 -4.69
N ALA A 48 2.66 -5.27 -4.22
CA ALA A 48 3.03 -5.31 -2.80
C ALA A 48 2.02 -4.55 -1.91
N ALA A 49 1.48 -3.42 -2.37
CA ALA A 49 0.42 -2.72 -1.65
C ALA A 49 -0.90 -3.52 -1.64
N PHE A 50 -1.17 -4.32 -2.68
CA PHE A 50 -2.33 -5.21 -2.69
C PHE A 50 -2.18 -6.35 -1.68
N ASP A 51 -0.99 -6.90 -1.50
CA ASP A 51 -0.71 -7.93 -0.50
C ASP A 51 -0.97 -7.40 0.93
N VAL A 52 -0.60 -6.15 1.23
CA VAL A 52 -0.93 -5.49 2.51
C VAL A 52 -2.44 -5.49 2.77
N ILE A 53 -3.24 -5.14 1.76
CA ILE A 53 -4.71 -5.14 1.87
C ILE A 53 -5.23 -6.57 2.06
N ALA A 54 -4.64 -7.55 1.38
CA ALA A 54 -5.05 -8.95 1.50
C ALA A 54 -4.76 -9.52 2.90
N LEU A 55 -3.61 -9.16 3.49
CA LEU A 55 -3.21 -9.57 4.84
C LEU A 55 -4.08 -8.94 5.94
N GLU A 56 -4.64 -7.75 5.71
CA GLU A 56 -5.67 -7.18 6.61
C GLU A 56 -6.98 -7.96 6.62
N ILE A 57 -7.25 -8.78 5.60
CA ILE A 57 -8.50 -9.55 5.47
C ILE A 57 -8.34 -10.98 6.01
N GLU A 58 -7.14 -11.41 6.43
CA GLU A 58 -6.99 -12.68 7.11
C GLU A 58 -7.54 -12.58 8.55
N PRO A 59 -8.69 -13.22 8.87
CA PRO A 59 -9.07 -13.37 10.27
C PRO A 59 -7.97 -14.18 10.96
N ALA A 60 -7.63 -13.79 12.18
CA ALA A 60 -6.66 -14.45 13.02
C ALA A 60 -7.09 -15.90 13.36
N GLU A 61 -6.96 -16.83 12.41
CA GLU A 61 -7.33 -18.23 12.55
C GLU A 61 -6.27 -19.14 11.90
N HIS A 62 -5.06 -19.08 12.47
CA HIS A 62 -4.18 -20.24 12.59
C HIS A 62 -3.40 -20.13 13.92
N SER A 63 -4.14 -20.13 15.02
CA SER A 63 -3.58 -20.53 16.32
C SER A 63 -4.03 -21.96 16.59
N ALA A 64 -3.05 -22.86 16.51
CA ALA A 64 -2.88 -24.12 17.24
C ALA A 64 -3.98 -25.20 17.21
#